data_AF-A0A7S4KMD5-F1
#
_entry.id   AF-A0A7S4KMD5-F1
#
_cell.length_a   1.000
_cell.length_b   1.000
_cell.length_c   1.000
_cell.angle_alpha   90.00
_cell.angle_beta   90.00
_cell.angle_gamma   90.00
#
_symmetry.space_group_name_H-M   'P 1'
#
loop_
_entity.id
_entity.type
_entity.pdbx_description
1 polymer ?
#
loop_
_entity_poly.entity_id
_entity_poly.type
_entity_poly.pdbx_seq_one_letter_code
_entity_poly.pdbx_strand_id
1 'polypeptide(L)'
;MQIGKVEYRISLLTVSGALAWLAYSCTLVSREHHTNLQTFRDIISRGWIPFSTGIDLTDSQWRTWRSQAVYLLPYMILMVHLRRWLCGSGRMHRVSFTALWSIMNVIILHGNGTFYLLAFTIVNYYGAKLLVRTRYMKVFTWIFSFAMLLLSKLWDDMGSLPYLQGLSSTISFLEESLRAIFGPTIFSVINSYSGVYRWNKPFNLLFLRIISYNCDVCDNARNSASVDAKGEQKNRTIEDGFLTYLCFLLYPPLYATGPLIHFEDFSAQLHTQRNSESAAKDRVNASSGWRLMFKCALYFLAMEFMLHFIHLHAISRNLHTIFHLYSKSVLYLPPWEVMAVGFYMLNYTYMKFLIIWRSAMSVAKMDEIETIDNMNRCVCNNYTFVGFWRSWHRSLHMWVLRYMYHPMGGHSRRLLIVWPIFIFIGLWHDLEWTWLAWALFNCAFMTFEISVSKAFKGSSLQRRCEDGLGKWLGLLAIVLNIYLLILSNLAILYGFQGSYDFVRAFLFPPPPGTLMDSLVSNVIGLWWVVSGIILMLYRRQEEKLRGDKKTF
;
A
#
# COMPACT_ATOMS: atom_id res chain seq x y z
N MET A 1 23.15 -20.55 5.91
CA MET A 1 23.66 -21.02 4.61
C MET A 1 24.69 -20.02 4.13
N GLN A 2 25.96 -20.42 3.97
CA GLN A 2 26.95 -19.63 3.24
C GLN A 2 26.87 -20.03 1.77
N ILE A 3 26.55 -19.08 0.91
CA ILE A 3 26.46 -19.27 -0.54
C ILE A 3 27.80 -18.90 -1.15
N GLY A 4 28.37 -19.83 -1.90
CA GLY A 4 29.64 -19.62 -2.57
C GLY A 4 29.51 -18.63 -3.72
N LYS A 5 30.62 -17.96 -4.07
CA LYS A 5 30.67 -17.05 -5.24
C LYS A 5 30.30 -17.74 -6.56
N VAL A 6 30.59 -19.03 -6.70
CA VAL A 6 30.26 -19.83 -7.89
C VAL A 6 28.74 -20.04 -7.99
N GLU A 7 28.11 -20.49 -6.91
CA GLU A 7 26.65 -20.66 -6.82
C GLU A 7 25.93 -19.35 -7.14
N TYR A 8 26.42 -18.23 -6.58
CA TYR A 8 25.91 -16.90 -6.89
C TYR A 8 25.99 -16.56 -8.38
N ARG A 9 27.13 -16.79 -9.04
CA ARG A 9 27.30 -16.49 -10.47
C ARG A 9 26.40 -17.35 -11.35
N ILE A 10 26.27 -18.63 -11.05
CA ILE A 10 25.37 -19.55 -11.77
C ILE A 10 23.92 -19.07 -11.60
N SER A 11 23.49 -18.81 -10.37
CA SER A 11 22.15 -18.29 -10.11
C SER A 11 21.89 -16.93 -10.77
N LEU A 12 22.91 -16.06 -10.87
CA LEU A 12 22.79 -14.76 -11.52
C LEU A 12 22.54 -14.92 -13.02
N LEU A 13 23.27 -15.82 -13.68
CA LEU A 13 23.08 -16.13 -15.09
C LEU A 13 21.70 -16.75 -15.35
N THR A 14 21.31 -17.75 -14.55
CA THR A 14 20.00 -18.39 -14.66
C THR A 14 18.86 -17.39 -14.49
N VAL A 15 18.92 -16.53 -13.47
CA VAL A 15 17.87 -15.53 -13.22
C VAL A 15 17.85 -14.46 -14.29
N SER A 16 19.02 -14.03 -14.79
CA SER A 16 19.07 -13.05 -15.89
C SER A 16 18.46 -13.62 -17.17
N GLY A 17 18.76 -14.88 -17.51
CA GLY A 17 18.12 -15.58 -18.62
C GLY A 17 16.61 -15.75 -18.42
N ALA A 18 16.19 -16.13 -17.22
CA ALA A 18 14.77 -16.28 -16.86
C ALA A 18 14.01 -14.96 -16.95
N LEU A 19 14.60 -13.84 -16.50
CA LEU A 19 14.00 -12.51 -16.60
C LEU A 19 13.93 -12.01 -18.05
N ALA A 20 14.97 -12.27 -18.86
CA ALA A 20 14.94 -11.96 -20.28
C ALA A 20 13.88 -12.76 -21.02
N TRP A 21 13.77 -14.06 -20.70
CA TRP A 21 12.71 -14.92 -21.23
C TRP A 21 11.32 -14.45 -20.78
N LEU A 22 11.14 -14.17 -19.48
CA LEU A 22 9.90 -13.61 -18.93
C LEU A 22 9.48 -12.35 -19.69
N ALA A 23 10.40 -11.40 -19.88
CA ALA A 23 10.14 -10.19 -20.64
C ALA A 23 9.75 -10.52 -22.09
N TYR A 24 10.51 -11.37 -22.77
CA TYR A 24 10.21 -11.83 -24.12
C TYR A 24 8.79 -12.41 -24.23
N SER A 25 8.41 -13.31 -23.33
CA SER A 25 7.12 -13.98 -23.35
C SER A 25 5.97 -13.03 -23.04
N CYS A 26 6.12 -12.17 -22.04
CA CYS A 26 5.14 -11.11 -21.78
C CYS A 26 4.97 -10.17 -22.98
N THR A 27 6.06 -9.85 -23.71
CA THR A 27 5.96 -9.09 -24.96
C THR A 27 5.30 -9.89 -26.07
N LEU A 28 5.56 -11.19 -26.19
CA LEU A 28 4.95 -12.07 -27.20
C LEU A 28 3.43 -12.14 -27.04
N VAL A 29 2.96 -12.32 -25.79
CA VAL A 29 1.53 -12.25 -25.44
C VAL A 29 0.94 -10.87 -25.74
N SER A 30 1.77 -9.82 -25.73
CA SER A 30 1.38 -8.44 -26.02
C SER A 30 1.49 -8.07 -27.52
N ARG A 31 2.02 -8.94 -28.41
CA ARG A 31 2.23 -8.63 -29.84
C ARG A 31 0.96 -8.78 -30.67
N GLU A 32 0.71 -7.80 -31.56
CA GLU A 32 -0.48 -7.62 -32.41
C GLU A 32 -0.97 -8.87 -33.19
N HIS A 33 -0.12 -9.88 -33.43
CA HIS A 33 -0.47 -11.08 -34.21
C HIS A 33 -0.92 -12.29 -33.37
N HIS A 34 -1.00 -12.18 -32.04
CA HIS A 34 -1.65 -13.22 -31.25
C HIS A 34 -3.16 -13.18 -31.51
N THR A 35 -3.76 -14.33 -31.79
CA THR A 35 -5.07 -14.56 -32.44
C THR A 35 -6.33 -13.87 -31.87
N ASN A 36 -6.22 -13.02 -30.84
CA ASN A 36 -7.33 -12.35 -30.16
C ASN A 36 -7.13 -10.82 -29.94
N LEU A 37 -6.27 -10.14 -30.72
CA LEU A 37 -5.81 -8.76 -30.41
C LEU A 37 -6.46 -7.57 -31.15
N GLN A 38 -7.43 -7.78 -32.06
CA GLN A 38 -8.20 -6.64 -32.60
C GLN A 38 -8.93 -5.84 -31.50
N THR A 39 -9.15 -6.44 -30.32
CA THR A 39 -10.00 -5.91 -29.24
C THR A 39 -9.32 -4.93 -28.28
N PHE A 40 -8.00 -4.78 -28.27
CA PHE A 40 -7.29 -3.96 -27.25
C PHE A 40 -6.65 -2.67 -27.79
N ARG A 41 -6.57 -2.50 -29.13
CA ARG A 41 -5.96 -1.32 -29.77
C ARG A 41 -6.63 -0.02 -29.32
N ASP A 42 -7.95 -0.06 -29.11
CA ASP A 42 -8.74 1.10 -28.69
C ASP A 42 -8.54 1.49 -27.22
N ILE A 43 -7.91 0.62 -26.42
CA ILE A 43 -7.74 0.80 -24.97
C ILE A 43 -6.30 1.24 -24.63
N ILE A 44 -5.34 0.95 -25.51
CA ILE A 44 -3.93 1.35 -25.34
C ILE A 44 -3.79 2.84 -25.66
N SER A 45 -3.04 3.56 -24.83
CA SER A 45 -2.81 4.99 -25.02
C SER A 45 -1.61 5.25 -25.94
N ARG A 46 -1.58 6.44 -26.57
CA ARG A 46 -0.43 6.86 -27.39
C ARG A 46 0.83 6.95 -26.52
N GLY A 47 1.81 6.10 -26.80
CA GLY A 47 3.11 6.08 -26.14
C GLY A 47 4.04 7.19 -26.65
N TRP A 48 5.12 7.43 -25.92
CA TRP A 48 6.16 8.40 -26.30
C TRP A 48 7.41 7.74 -26.91
N ILE A 49 7.50 6.41 -26.89
CA ILE A 49 8.57 5.64 -27.56
C ILE A 49 8.17 5.39 -29.03
N PRO A 50 8.91 5.91 -30.03
CA PRO A 50 8.48 5.88 -31.44
C PRO A 50 8.26 4.49 -32.04
N PHE A 51 8.97 3.47 -31.55
CA PHE A 51 8.90 2.08 -32.04
C PHE A 51 8.03 1.16 -31.16
N SER A 52 7.29 1.73 -30.20
CA SER A 52 6.31 0.98 -29.40
C SER A 52 4.93 1.01 -30.04
N THR A 53 4.13 -0.03 -29.80
CA THR A 53 2.72 -0.10 -30.24
C THR A 53 1.79 0.80 -29.40
N GLY A 54 2.29 1.38 -28.30
CA GLY A 54 1.57 2.27 -27.39
C GLY A 54 1.91 1.96 -25.93
N ILE A 55 1.35 2.74 -25.00
CA ILE A 55 1.58 2.56 -23.55
C ILE A 55 0.32 2.03 -22.86
N ASP A 56 0.49 0.99 -22.04
CA ASP A 56 -0.57 0.45 -21.19
C ASP A 56 -0.82 1.34 -19.96
N LEU A 57 -1.90 2.13 -20.01
CA LEU A 57 -2.36 2.97 -18.91
C LEU A 57 -3.74 2.54 -18.41
N THR A 58 -4.07 1.26 -18.53
CA THR A 58 -5.40 0.75 -18.18
C THR A 58 -5.60 0.60 -16.67
N ASP A 59 -4.52 0.51 -15.88
CA ASP A 59 -4.59 0.61 -14.41
C ASP A 59 -5.02 2.01 -14.02
N SER A 60 -6.24 2.14 -13.50
CA SER A 60 -6.84 3.42 -13.17
C SER A 60 -6.07 4.18 -12.08
N GLN A 61 -5.52 3.46 -11.09
CA GLN A 61 -4.78 4.05 -9.98
C GLN A 61 -3.43 4.59 -10.46
N TRP A 62 -2.70 3.82 -11.27
CA TRP A 62 -1.43 4.23 -11.87
C TRP A 62 -1.64 5.41 -12.81
N ARG A 63 -2.59 5.31 -13.74
CA ARG A 63 -2.90 6.39 -14.70
C ARG A 63 -3.23 7.70 -14.00
N THR A 64 -4.07 7.62 -12.95
CA THR A 64 -4.48 8.80 -12.18
C THR A 64 -3.31 9.40 -11.39
N TRP A 65 -2.51 8.57 -10.71
CA TRP A 65 -1.34 9.06 -10.00
C TRP A 65 -0.33 9.69 -10.97
N ARG A 66 -0.04 9.02 -12.10
CA ARG A 66 0.91 9.48 -13.12
C ARG A 66 0.54 10.85 -13.69
N SER A 67 -0.72 11.06 -14.05
CA SER A 67 -1.17 12.34 -14.61
C SER A 67 -1.13 13.47 -13.59
N GLN A 68 -1.37 13.15 -12.32
CA GLN A 68 -1.46 14.14 -11.24
C GLN A 68 -0.13 14.42 -10.56
N ALA A 69 0.81 13.47 -10.56
CA ALA A 69 2.13 13.61 -9.97
C ALA A 69 2.94 14.77 -10.57
N VAL A 70 2.72 15.07 -11.86
CA VAL A 70 3.36 16.18 -12.58
C VAL A 70 3.02 17.53 -11.93
N TYR A 71 1.83 17.68 -11.35
CA TYR A 71 1.38 18.91 -10.69
C TYR A 71 1.59 18.85 -9.17
N LEU A 72 1.26 17.71 -8.56
CA LEU A 72 1.29 17.55 -7.12
C LEU A 72 2.70 17.50 -6.54
N LEU A 73 3.66 16.84 -7.21
CA LEU A 73 5.03 16.75 -6.67
C LEU A 73 5.73 18.12 -6.66
N PRO A 74 5.70 18.94 -7.72
CA PRO A 74 6.24 20.30 -7.66
C PRO A 74 5.52 21.17 -6.63
N TYR A 75 4.19 21.06 -6.50
CA TYR A 75 3.43 21.77 -5.47
C TYR A 75 3.90 21.43 -4.05
N MET A 76 4.12 20.14 -3.74
CA MET A 76 4.61 19.75 -2.43
C MET A 76 6.09 20.10 -2.22
N ILE A 77 6.93 20.08 -3.28
CA ILE A 77 8.32 20.55 -3.19
C ILE A 77 8.34 22.06 -2.89
N LEU A 78 7.48 22.84 -3.53
CA LEU A 78 7.31 24.27 -3.26
C LEU A 78 6.92 24.51 -1.79
N MET A 79 6.00 23.71 -1.24
CA MET A 79 5.65 23.75 0.19
C MET A 79 6.89 23.67 1.06
N VAL A 80 7.77 22.68 0.81
CA VAL A 80 8.98 22.47 1.61
C VAL A 80 9.92 23.66 1.54
N HIS A 81 10.15 24.21 0.34
CA HIS A 81 11.00 25.38 0.17
C HIS A 81 10.42 26.63 0.85
N LEU A 82 9.12 26.87 0.69
CA LEU A 82 8.45 28.02 1.27
C LEU A 82 8.42 27.93 2.81
N ARG A 83 8.15 26.75 3.36
CA ARG A 83 8.24 26.48 4.80
C ARG A 83 9.64 26.78 5.33
N ARG A 84 10.69 26.26 4.67
CA ARG A 84 12.08 26.48 5.09
C ARG A 84 12.45 27.95 5.09
N TRP A 85 11.91 28.72 4.16
CA TRP A 85 12.11 30.15 4.09
C TRP A 85 11.33 30.90 5.17
N LEU A 86 10.00 30.74 5.25
CA LEU A 86 9.15 31.49 6.18
C LEU A 86 9.37 31.09 7.64
N CYS A 87 9.38 29.79 7.94
CA CYS A 87 9.60 29.30 9.29
C CYS A 87 11.08 29.41 9.70
N GLY A 88 12.00 29.21 8.75
CA GLY A 88 13.43 29.36 9.02
C GLY A 88 13.88 30.80 9.26
N SER A 89 13.15 31.79 8.74
CA SER A 89 13.36 33.21 9.06
C SER A 89 12.59 33.70 10.28
N GLY A 90 11.86 32.82 10.98
CA GLY A 90 11.04 33.19 12.14
C GLY A 90 9.78 33.98 11.82
N ARG A 91 9.44 34.16 10.54
CA ARG A 91 8.26 34.94 10.10
C ARG A 91 6.93 34.23 10.39
N MET A 92 6.95 32.90 10.50
CA MET A 92 5.76 32.10 10.74
C MET A 92 6.09 30.84 11.54
N HIS A 93 5.21 30.48 12.49
CA HIS A 93 5.34 29.23 13.23
C HIS A 93 5.08 28.00 12.32
N ARG A 94 5.86 26.92 12.49
CA ARG A 94 5.78 25.72 11.62
C ARG A 94 4.39 25.10 11.61
N VAL A 95 3.74 24.99 12.78
CA VAL A 95 2.39 24.44 12.90
C VAL A 95 1.38 25.27 12.12
N SER A 96 1.45 26.61 12.23
CA SER A 96 0.55 27.51 11.52
C SER A 96 0.76 27.44 10.01
N PHE A 97 2.02 27.38 9.56
CA PHE A 97 2.35 27.22 8.13
C PHE A 97 1.78 25.91 7.59
N THR A 98 2.06 24.79 8.28
CA THR A 98 1.61 23.46 7.84
C THR A 98 0.09 23.37 7.85
N ALA A 99 -0.60 23.93 8.86
CA ALA A 99 -2.06 23.96 8.92
C ALA A 99 -2.66 24.75 7.75
N LEU A 100 -2.15 25.96 7.48
CA LEU A 100 -2.59 26.79 6.37
C LEU A 100 -2.43 26.08 5.03
N TRP A 101 -1.26 25.49 4.79
CA TRP A 101 -0.98 24.76 3.56
C TRP A 101 -1.81 23.49 3.43
N SER A 102 -2.11 22.82 4.54
CA SER A 102 -2.95 21.62 4.57
C SER A 102 -4.39 21.94 4.19
N ILE A 103 -4.95 23.04 4.71
CA ILE A 103 -6.28 23.55 4.34
C ILE A 103 -6.29 23.93 2.85
N MET A 104 -5.31 24.70 2.39
CA MET A 104 -5.20 25.09 0.99
C MET A 104 -5.11 23.86 0.07
N ASN A 105 -4.33 22.85 0.46
CA ASN A 105 -4.20 21.60 -0.28
C ASN A 105 -5.54 20.85 -0.41
N VAL A 106 -6.32 20.72 0.67
CA VAL A 106 -7.62 20.03 0.57
C VAL A 106 -8.64 20.83 -0.22
N ILE A 107 -8.61 22.17 -0.17
CA ILE A 107 -9.45 23.03 -1.02
C ILE A 107 -9.13 22.79 -2.50
N ILE A 108 -7.85 22.80 -2.87
CA ILE A 108 -7.42 22.54 -4.25
C ILE A 108 -7.81 21.10 -4.67
N LEU A 109 -7.60 20.13 -3.79
CA LEU A 109 -7.88 18.73 -4.12
C LEU A 109 -9.38 18.43 -4.21
N HIS A 110 -10.22 19.01 -3.36
CA HIS A 110 -11.59 18.55 -3.16
C HIS A 110 -12.66 19.59 -3.42
N GLY A 111 -12.30 20.87 -3.55
CA GLY A 111 -13.27 21.94 -3.75
C GLY A 111 -14.36 21.93 -2.68
N ASN A 112 -15.64 21.84 -3.08
CA ASN A 112 -16.79 21.70 -2.19
C ASN A 112 -16.68 20.52 -1.20
N GLY A 113 -16.01 19.43 -1.60
CA GLY A 113 -15.75 18.26 -0.78
C GLY A 113 -14.97 18.55 0.51
N THR A 114 -14.26 19.67 0.54
CA THR A 114 -13.50 20.14 1.71
C THR A 114 -14.38 20.40 2.91
N PHE A 115 -15.61 20.89 2.71
CA PHE A 115 -16.50 21.19 3.83
C PHE A 115 -16.88 19.94 4.61
N TYR A 116 -17.26 18.87 3.92
CA TYR A 116 -17.58 17.60 4.57
C TYR A 116 -16.35 17.08 5.31
N LEU A 117 -15.17 17.10 4.66
CA LEU A 117 -13.92 16.66 5.27
C LEU A 117 -13.64 17.42 6.59
N LEU A 118 -13.67 18.75 6.55
CA LEU A 118 -13.43 19.59 7.72
C LEU A 118 -14.49 19.37 8.80
N ALA A 119 -15.76 19.29 8.45
CA ALA A 119 -16.84 19.00 9.39
C ALA A 119 -16.60 17.68 10.12
N PHE A 120 -16.24 16.60 9.41
CA PHE A 120 -15.93 15.31 10.03
C PHE A 120 -14.71 15.38 10.94
N THR A 121 -13.65 16.09 10.54
CA THR A 121 -12.47 16.26 11.39
C THR A 121 -12.78 17.04 12.67
N ILE A 122 -13.62 18.08 12.58
CA ILE A 122 -14.06 18.92 13.70
C ILE A 122 -14.91 18.10 14.68
N VAL A 123 -15.93 17.40 14.17
CA VAL A 123 -16.80 16.54 14.99
C VAL A 123 -15.98 15.48 15.70
N ASN A 124 -15.04 14.82 15.01
CA ASN A 124 -14.15 13.86 15.64
C ASN A 124 -13.28 14.50 16.73
N TYR A 125 -12.68 15.66 16.47
CA TYR A 125 -11.78 16.31 17.44
C TYR A 125 -12.51 16.65 18.74
N TYR A 126 -13.66 17.32 18.66
CA TYR A 126 -14.41 17.71 19.85
C TYR A 126 -15.03 16.49 20.53
N GLY A 127 -15.57 15.52 19.78
CA GLY A 127 -16.05 14.25 20.34
C GLY A 127 -14.94 13.49 21.09
N ALA A 128 -13.75 13.43 20.51
CA ALA A 128 -12.57 12.83 21.13
C ALA A 128 -12.17 13.55 22.42
N LYS A 129 -12.14 14.89 22.42
CA LYS A 129 -11.80 15.69 23.61
C LYS A 129 -12.83 15.53 24.74
N LEU A 130 -14.12 15.46 24.42
CA LEU A 130 -15.17 15.21 25.40
C LEU A 130 -15.05 13.83 26.05
N LEU A 131 -14.66 12.81 25.27
CA LEU A 131 -14.63 11.42 25.71
C LEU A 131 -13.25 10.95 26.20
N VAL A 132 -12.19 11.76 26.08
CA VAL A 132 -10.79 11.32 26.24
C VAL A 132 -10.50 10.57 27.55
N ARG A 133 -11.11 11.01 28.67
CA ARG A 133 -10.94 10.40 30.00
C ARG A 133 -11.91 9.24 30.28
N THR A 134 -12.75 8.87 29.33
CA THR A 134 -13.79 7.85 29.50
C THR A 134 -13.38 6.50 28.90
N ARG A 135 -14.05 5.42 29.34
CA ARG A 135 -13.93 4.11 28.69
C ARG A 135 -14.57 4.06 27.30
N TYR A 136 -15.49 4.97 27.02
CA TYR A 136 -16.26 5.02 25.78
C TYR A 136 -15.49 5.61 24.60
N MET A 137 -14.33 6.25 24.84
CA MET A 137 -13.50 6.86 23.79
C MET A 137 -13.15 5.90 22.65
N LYS A 138 -12.70 4.68 22.98
CA LYS A 138 -12.33 3.68 21.97
C LYS A 138 -13.57 3.17 21.21
N VAL A 139 -14.71 3.03 21.89
CA VAL A 139 -15.98 2.64 21.26
C VAL A 139 -16.46 3.71 20.28
N PHE A 140 -16.51 4.97 20.72
CA PHE A 140 -16.82 6.12 19.87
C PHE A 140 -15.89 6.16 18.65
N THR A 141 -14.57 6.03 18.88
CA THR A 141 -13.57 6.07 17.81
C THR A 141 -13.87 5.05 16.72
N TRP A 142 -14.10 3.78 17.08
CA TRP A 142 -14.36 2.75 16.09
C TRP A 142 -15.72 2.92 15.42
N ILE A 143 -16.79 3.20 16.18
CA ILE A 143 -18.14 3.39 15.59
C ILE A 143 -18.15 4.58 14.64
N PHE A 144 -17.65 5.75 15.09
CA PHE A 144 -17.59 6.96 14.28
C PHE A 144 -16.74 6.71 13.03
N SER A 145 -15.54 6.15 13.18
CA SER A 145 -14.65 5.92 12.05
C SER A 145 -15.26 4.95 11.05
N PHE A 146 -15.87 3.84 11.49
CA PHE A 146 -16.52 2.89 10.57
C PHE A 146 -17.72 3.47 9.86
N ALA A 147 -18.56 4.23 10.57
CA ALA A 147 -19.69 4.94 9.97
C ALA A 147 -19.20 5.91 8.88
N MET A 148 -18.12 6.63 9.15
CA MET A 148 -17.49 7.53 8.20
C MET A 148 -16.87 6.81 6.99
N LEU A 149 -16.21 5.68 7.20
CA LEU A 149 -15.69 4.85 6.12
C LEU A 149 -16.83 4.36 5.23
N LEU A 150 -17.90 3.82 5.80
CA LEU A 150 -19.06 3.35 5.07
C LEU A 150 -19.72 4.49 4.28
N LEU A 151 -19.89 5.66 4.90
CA LEU A 151 -20.39 6.86 4.24
C LEU A 151 -19.55 7.25 3.03
N SER A 152 -18.22 7.19 3.15
CA SER A 152 -17.32 7.52 2.03
C SER A 152 -17.44 6.52 0.86
N LYS A 153 -17.67 5.23 1.16
CA LYS A 153 -17.83 4.18 0.14
C LYS A 153 -19.18 4.30 -0.59
N LEU A 154 -20.24 4.56 0.15
CA LEU A 154 -21.60 4.67 -0.37
C LEU A 154 -21.95 6.06 -0.90
N TRP A 155 -21.01 7.01 -0.86
CA TRP A 155 -21.25 8.41 -1.23
C TRP A 155 -21.79 8.56 -2.66
N ASP A 156 -21.20 7.81 -3.59
CA ASP A 156 -21.54 7.91 -5.01
C ASP A 156 -22.90 7.24 -5.32
N ASP A 157 -23.28 6.23 -4.53
CA ASP A 157 -24.51 5.44 -4.72
C ASP A 157 -25.69 5.93 -3.87
N MET A 158 -25.47 6.95 -3.02
CA MET A 158 -26.44 7.41 -2.03
C MET A 158 -27.77 7.87 -2.63
N GLY A 159 -27.75 8.44 -3.84
CA GLY A 159 -28.95 8.85 -4.56
C GLY A 159 -29.74 7.69 -5.16
N SER A 160 -29.11 6.53 -5.39
CA SER A 160 -29.74 5.35 -6.01
C SER A 160 -30.30 4.34 -5.01
N LEU A 161 -29.88 4.40 -3.74
CA LEU A 161 -30.24 3.41 -2.72
C LEU A 161 -31.37 3.94 -1.82
N PRO A 162 -32.60 3.36 -1.88
CA PRO A 162 -33.78 3.88 -1.18
C PRO A 162 -33.60 3.98 0.34
N TYR A 163 -32.86 3.05 0.94
CA TYR A 163 -32.61 3.01 2.39
C TYR A 163 -31.59 4.05 2.87
N LEU A 164 -30.88 4.74 1.97
CA LEU A 164 -29.93 5.82 2.30
C LEU A 164 -30.54 7.23 2.15
N GLN A 165 -31.82 7.35 1.81
CA GLN A 165 -32.49 8.66 1.67
C GLN A 165 -32.46 9.49 2.96
N GLY A 166 -32.46 8.86 4.14
CA GLY A 166 -32.30 9.56 5.42
C GLY A 166 -30.90 10.17 5.65
N LEU A 167 -29.87 9.68 4.96
CA LEU A 167 -28.54 10.31 4.95
C LEU A 167 -28.49 11.51 4.01
N SER A 168 -29.21 11.42 2.88
CA SER A 168 -29.37 12.54 1.93
C SER A 168 -29.99 13.78 2.61
N SER A 169 -30.99 13.60 3.48
CA SER A 169 -31.57 14.72 4.25
C SER A 169 -30.61 15.35 5.26
N THR A 170 -29.66 14.58 5.80
CA THR A 170 -28.62 15.11 6.69
C THR A 170 -27.58 15.92 5.92
N ILE A 171 -27.23 15.47 4.71
CA ILE A 171 -26.31 16.19 3.82
C ILE A 171 -26.96 17.48 3.33
N SER A 172 -28.24 17.46 2.94
CA SER A 172 -28.95 18.67 2.52
C SER A 172 -29.09 19.68 3.67
N PHE A 173 -29.30 19.21 4.90
CA PHE A 173 -29.27 20.08 6.08
C PHE A 173 -27.90 20.74 6.29
N LEU A 174 -26.81 19.99 6.10
CA LEU A 174 -25.46 20.53 6.18
C LEU A 174 -25.22 21.59 5.09
N GLU A 175 -25.65 21.31 3.86
CA GLU A 175 -25.54 22.25 2.73
C GLU A 175 -26.33 23.54 2.98
N GLU A 176 -27.54 23.44 3.50
CA GLU A 176 -28.35 24.63 3.84
C GLU A 176 -27.71 25.43 4.98
N SER A 177 -27.14 24.74 5.98
CA SER A 177 -26.39 25.39 7.07
C SER A 177 -25.15 26.13 6.54
N LEU A 178 -24.41 25.52 5.62
CA LEU A 178 -23.25 26.16 4.97
C LEU A 178 -23.69 27.35 4.11
N ARG A 179 -24.80 27.23 3.38
CA ARG A 179 -25.38 28.32 2.60
C ARG A 179 -25.81 29.49 3.48
N ALA A 180 -26.34 29.23 4.67
CA ALA A 180 -26.67 30.25 5.65
C ALA A 180 -25.43 30.96 6.21
N ILE A 181 -24.33 30.23 6.45
CA ILE A 181 -23.08 30.79 7.00
C ILE A 181 -22.34 31.65 5.97
N PHE A 182 -22.17 31.14 4.75
CA PHE A 182 -21.36 31.80 3.71
C PHE A 182 -22.16 32.75 2.82
N GLY A 183 -23.50 32.67 2.87
CA GLY A 183 -24.38 33.38 1.95
C GLY A 183 -24.47 32.71 0.57
N PRO A 184 -25.53 32.98 -0.20
CA PRO A 184 -25.85 32.24 -1.43
C PRO A 184 -24.81 32.42 -2.54
N THR A 185 -24.21 33.61 -2.66
CA THR A 185 -23.23 33.92 -3.71
C THR A 185 -21.91 33.18 -3.50
N ILE A 186 -21.35 33.25 -2.29
CA ILE A 186 -20.09 32.57 -1.97
C ILE A 186 -20.31 31.06 -1.99
N PHE A 187 -21.44 30.57 -1.45
CA PHE A 187 -21.77 29.15 -1.51
C PHE A 187 -21.87 28.63 -2.95
N SER A 188 -22.48 29.38 -3.87
CA SER A 188 -22.55 29.02 -5.29
C SER A 188 -21.16 28.94 -5.95
N VAL A 189 -20.30 29.91 -5.68
CA VAL A 189 -18.91 29.91 -6.18
C VAL A 189 -18.15 28.69 -5.66
N ILE A 190 -18.26 28.37 -4.38
CA ILE A 190 -17.54 27.23 -3.82
C ILE A 190 -18.11 25.90 -4.34
N ASN A 191 -19.43 25.81 -4.51
CA ASN A 191 -20.07 24.61 -5.05
C ASN A 191 -19.78 24.40 -6.55
N SER A 192 -19.39 25.45 -7.28
CA SER A 192 -18.99 25.35 -8.68
C SER A 192 -17.66 24.61 -8.89
N TYR A 193 -16.81 24.54 -7.86
CA TYR A 193 -15.52 23.86 -7.92
C TYR A 193 -15.58 22.53 -7.16
N SER A 194 -15.52 21.42 -7.90
CA SER A 194 -15.55 20.05 -7.35
C SER A 194 -14.17 19.47 -7.02
N GLY A 195 -13.10 20.26 -7.20
CA GLY A 195 -11.73 19.84 -6.95
C GLY A 195 -11.13 18.92 -8.02
N VAL A 196 -9.87 18.55 -7.83
CA VAL A 196 -9.13 17.59 -8.68
C VAL A 196 -9.55 16.13 -8.40
N TYR A 197 -9.97 15.84 -7.17
CA TYR A 197 -10.34 14.52 -6.68
C TYR A 197 -11.56 14.60 -5.77
N ARG A 198 -12.41 13.56 -5.79
CA ARG A 198 -13.46 13.44 -4.79
C ARG A 198 -12.87 13.18 -3.40
N TRP A 199 -13.43 13.83 -2.38
CA TRP A 199 -12.96 13.75 -1.00
C TRP A 199 -13.05 12.34 -0.40
N ASN A 200 -13.98 11.51 -0.89
CA ASN A 200 -14.19 10.15 -0.41
C ASN A 200 -13.07 9.18 -0.81
N LYS A 201 -12.32 9.47 -1.89
CA LYS A 201 -11.22 8.61 -2.36
C LYS A 201 -10.02 8.55 -1.41
N PRO A 202 -9.44 9.67 -0.93
CA PRO A 202 -8.34 9.62 0.05
C PRO A 202 -8.82 9.31 1.48
N PHE A 203 -10.13 9.26 1.73
CA PHE A 203 -10.70 9.11 3.08
C PHE A 203 -10.22 7.83 3.79
N ASN A 204 -9.90 6.77 3.06
CA ASN A 204 -9.33 5.54 3.60
C ASN A 204 -8.11 5.79 4.53
N LEU A 205 -7.15 6.63 4.12
CA LEU A 205 -5.98 6.91 4.99
C LEU A 205 -6.34 7.85 6.14
N LEU A 206 -7.25 8.81 5.90
CA LEU A 206 -7.73 9.72 6.94
C LEU A 206 -8.41 8.97 8.08
N PHE A 207 -9.22 7.97 7.74
CA PHE A 207 -9.86 7.05 8.68
C PHE A 207 -8.84 6.40 9.65
N LEU A 208 -7.71 5.89 9.13
CA LEU A 208 -6.67 5.29 9.97
C LEU A 208 -5.97 6.32 10.86
N ARG A 209 -5.82 7.56 10.38
CA ARG A 209 -5.25 8.66 11.18
C ARG A 209 -6.17 9.10 12.30
N ILE A 210 -7.49 9.20 12.05
CA ILE A 210 -8.48 9.52 13.08
C ILE A 210 -8.40 8.53 14.25
N ILE A 211 -8.36 7.23 13.94
CA ILE A 211 -8.21 6.18 14.96
C ILE A 211 -6.87 6.33 15.70
N SER A 212 -5.78 6.60 14.98
CA SER A 212 -4.44 6.79 15.57
C SER A 212 -4.42 7.96 16.56
N TYR A 213 -4.95 9.12 16.17
CA TYR A 213 -5.06 10.30 17.04
C TYR A 213 -5.89 9.99 18.29
N ASN A 214 -7.11 9.48 18.11
CA ASN A 214 -8.02 9.21 19.22
C ASN A 214 -7.43 8.19 20.21
N CYS A 215 -6.79 7.12 19.71
CA CYS A 215 -6.17 6.12 20.57
C CYS A 215 -4.94 6.65 21.30
N ASP A 216 -4.04 7.37 20.61
CA ASP A 216 -2.82 7.90 21.21
C ASP A 216 -3.12 8.95 22.29
N VAL A 217 -4.09 9.84 22.05
CA VAL A 217 -4.52 10.85 23.04
C VAL A 217 -5.21 10.19 24.24
N CYS A 218 -6.04 9.16 24.02
CA CYS A 218 -6.69 8.41 25.11
C CYS A 218 -5.67 7.66 25.97
N ASP A 219 -4.70 6.98 25.36
CA ASP A 219 -3.68 6.23 26.07
C ASP A 219 -2.74 7.18 26.84
N ASN A 220 -2.36 8.34 26.25
CA ASN A 220 -1.58 9.37 26.95
C ASN A 220 -2.33 9.96 28.17
N ALA A 221 -3.62 10.25 28.04
CA ALA A 221 -4.44 10.75 29.15
C ALA A 221 -4.54 9.74 30.31
N ARG A 222 -4.64 8.44 29.99
CA ARG A 222 -4.67 7.36 31.00
C ARG A 222 -3.31 7.17 31.67
N ASN A 223 -2.23 7.23 30.91
CA ASN A 223 -0.87 7.11 31.45
C ASN A 223 -0.51 8.30 32.33
N SER A 224 -0.96 9.51 31.98
CA SER A 224 -0.76 10.69 32.83
C SER A 224 -1.46 10.53 34.17
N ALA A 225 -2.69 10.03 34.18
CA ALA A 225 -3.45 9.76 35.41
C ALA A 225 -2.85 8.65 36.29
N SER A 226 -2.06 7.72 35.73
CA SER A 226 -1.42 6.64 36.49
C SER A 226 -0.04 7.01 37.05
N VAL A 227 0.67 7.95 36.41
CA VAL A 227 1.98 8.44 36.84
C VAL A 227 1.88 9.35 38.07
N ASP A 228 0.80 10.13 38.21
CA ASP A 228 0.48 10.88 39.44
C ASP A 228 0.43 9.99 40.69
N ALA A 229 0.23 8.67 40.52
CA ALA A 229 0.21 7.69 41.60
C ALA A 229 1.54 6.96 41.84
N LYS A 230 2.55 7.07 40.95
CA LYS A 230 3.77 6.22 40.98
C LYS A 230 5.13 6.90 40.74
N GLY A 231 5.19 8.22 40.51
CA GLY A 231 6.39 9.02 40.80
C GLY A 231 7.68 8.77 40.00
N GLU A 232 7.67 8.11 38.84
CA GLU A 232 8.85 8.01 37.96
C GLU A 232 8.51 8.34 36.50
N GLN A 233 9.36 9.14 35.85
CA GLN A 233 9.07 9.83 34.60
C GLN A 233 9.97 9.42 33.43
N LYS A 234 9.33 9.22 32.27
CA LYS A 234 9.87 9.62 30.96
C LYS A 234 8.74 9.86 29.94
N ASN A 235 7.77 10.72 30.26
CA ASN A 235 6.69 11.06 29.32
C ASN A 235 7.12 12.18 28.36
N ARG A 236 7.02 11.91 27.05
CA ARG A 236 6.92 12.96 26.03
C ARG A 236 5.52 13.57 26.15
N THR A 237 5.42 14.85 26.46
CA THR A 237 4.13 15.56 26.44
C THR A 237 3.64 15.64 25.00
N ILE A 238 2.53 14.97 24.68
CA ILE A 238 1.91 15.05 23.36
C ILE A 238 1.17 16.38 23.26
N GLU A 239 1.58 17.23 22.34
CA GLU A 239 0.81 18.44 21.99
C GLU A 239 -0.35 18.05 21.07
N ASP A 240 -1.58 18.15 21.58
CA ASP A 240 -2.80 17.68 20.93
C ASP A 240 -3.81 18.81 20.64
N GLY A 241 -3.30 20.03 20.45
CA GLY A 241 -4.10 21.17 20.02
C GLY A 241 -4.73 20.98 18.63
N PHE A 242 -5.83 21.68 18.37
CA PHE A 242 -6.62 21.52 17.13
C PHE A 242 -5.80 21.70 15.86
N LEU A 243 -4.89 22.69 15.82
CA LEU A 243 -4.02 22.92 14.66
C LEU A 243 -3.03 21.76 14.42
N THR A 244 -2.47 21.17 15.48
CA THR A 244 -1.59 20.00 15.39
C THR A 244 -2.34 18.78 14.87
N TYR A 245 -3.56 18.57 15.39
CA TYR A 245 -4.47 17.54 14.89
C TYR A 245 -4.80 17.73 13.40
N LEU A 246 -5.11 18.96 12.98
CA LEU A 246 -5.41 19.27 11.58
C LEU A 246 -4.18 19.02 10.69
N CYS A 247 -2.99 19.47 11.12
CA CYS A 247 -1.74 19.18 10.43
C CYS A 247 -1.54 17.68 10.26
N PHE A 248 -1.72 16.89 11.31
CA PHE A 248 -1.55 15.44 11.27
C PHE A 248 -2.52 14.77 10.28
N LEU A 249 -3.79 15.12 10.35
CA LEU A 249 -4.81 14.54 9.48
C LEU A 249 -4.58 14.90 8.00
N LEU A 250 -4.30 16.17 7.73
CA LEU A 250 -4.31 16.74 6.37
C LEU A 250 -2.91 17.01 5.79
N TYR A 251 -1.85 16.48 6.42
CA TYR A 251 -0.47 16.69 5.99
C TYR A 251 -0.27 16.30 4.51
N PRO A 252 -0.01 17.27 3.60
CA PRO A 252 -0.13 17.06 2.16
C PRO A 252 0.73 15.91 1.62
N PRO A 253 2.03 15.79 1.97
CA PRO A 253 2.88 14.72 1.44
C PRO A 253 2.36 13.32 1.73
N LEU A 254 1.66 13.15 2.86
CA LEU A 254 1.18 11.84 3.29
C LEU A 254 -0.33 11.66 3.11
N TYR A 255 -1.08 12.72 2.79
CA TYR A 255 -2.54 12.77 2.84
C TYR A 255 -3.22 11.71 1.97
N ALA A 256 -2.87 11.67 0.67
CA ALA A 256 -3.56 10.81 -0.29
C ALA A 256 -2.96 9.40 -0.42
N THR A 257 -1.63 9.30 -0.40
CA THR A 257 -0.92 8.04 -0.75
C THR A 257 0.41 7.84 -0.01
N GLY A 258 0.68 8.54 1.09
CA GLY A 258 1.96 8.37 1.81
C GLY A 258 1.93 7.31 2.91
N PRO A 259 3.10 6.95 3.47
CA PRO A 259 3.18 6.12 4.65
C PRO A 259 2.37 6.66 5.84
N LEU A 260 1.78 5.75 6.62
CA LEU A 260 1.13 6.07 7.89
C LEU A 260 2.19 6.41 8.95
N ILE A 261 1.88 7.41 9.76
CA ILE A 261 2.65 7.81 10.94
C ILE A 261 1.71 7.85 12.13
N HIS A 262 2.21 7.46 13.31
CA HIS A 262 1.46 7.58 14.55
C HIS A 262 1.34 9.06 14.96
N PHE A 263 0.26 9.43 15.63
CA PHE A 263 0.03 10.82 16.00
C PHE A 263 1.13 11.33 16.94
N GLU A 264 1.51 10.51 17.92
CA GLU A 264 2.58 10.81 18.87
C GLU A 264 3.92 11.16 18.17
N ASP A 265 4.33 10.34 17.21
CA ASP A 265 5.58 10.54 16.47
C ASP A 265 5.51 11.77 15.56
N PHE A 266 4.36 12.01 14.93
CA PHE A 266 4.15 13.18 14.08
C PHE A 266 4.15 14.48 14.90
N SER A 267 3.42 14.51 16.01
CA SER A 267 3.35 15.67 16.90
C SER A 267 4.73 16.02 17.45
N ALA A 268 5.49 15.02 17.93
CA ALA A 268 6.85 15.23 18.40
C ALA A 268 7.77 15.82 17.31
N GLN A 269 7.68 15.32 16.08
CA GLN A 269 8.49 15.82 14.95
C GLN A 269 8.07 17.23 14.50
N LEU A 270 6.79 17.57 14.57
CA LEU A 270 6.28 18.88 14.18
C LEU A 270 6.75 19.98 15.14
N HIS A 271 6.77 19.68 16.44
CA HIS A 271 7.13 20.61 17.51
C HIS A 271 8.61 20.60 17.92
N THR A 272 9.43 19.77 17.27
CA THR A 272 10.87 19.73 17.55
C THR A 272 11.51 21.09 17.25
N GLN A 273 12.10 21.73 18.28
CA GLN A 273 12.78 23.01 18.15
C GLN A 273 14.09 22.90 17.35
N ARG A 274 14.44 23.99 16.66
CA ARG A 274 15.55 24.05 15.72
C ARG A 274 16.85 24.43 16.43
N ASN A 275 17.56 23.44 16.96
CA ASN A 275 18.90 23.64 17.53
C ASN A 275 20.00 23.54 16.46
N SER A 276 21.24 23.97 16.75
CA SER A 276 22.37 23.91 15.80
C SER A 276 22.65 22.51 15.25
N GLU A 277 22.47 21.46 16.07
CA GLU A 277 22.53 20.06 15.62
C GLU A 277 21.39 19.67 14.68
N SER A 278 20.21 20.27 14.87
CA SER A 278 19.03 20.09 14.03
C SER A 278 19.28 20.62 12.61
N ALA A 279 19.97 21.76 12.46
CA ALA A 279 20.29 22.33 11.14
C ALA A 279 21.25 21.45 10.30
N ALA A 280 22.19 20.74 10.93
CA ALA A 280 23.02 19.75 10.24
C ALA A 280 22.18 18.53 9.79
N LYS A 281 21.29 18.06 10.67
CA LYS A 281 20.35 16.98 10.38
C LYS A 281 19.38 17.33 9.25
N ASP A 282 18.91 18.57 9.18
CA ASP A 282 18.03 19.10 8.12
C ASP A 282 18.65 18.97 6.73
N ARG A 283 19.95 19.31 6.60
CA ARG A 283 20.69 19.21 5.32
C ARG A 283 20.87 17.75 4.90
N VAL A 284 21.20 16.88 5.85
CA VAL A 284 21.31 15.44 5.59
C VAL A 284 19.95 14.88 5.16
N ASN A 285 18.87 15.24 5.84
CA ASN A 285 17.51 14.82 5.53
C ASN A 285 17.08 15.30 4.14
N ALA A 286 17.30 16.57 3.81
CA ALA A 286 17.05 17.12 2.47
C ALA A 286 17.79 16.32 1.38
N SER A 287 19.09 16.13 1.56
CA SER A 287 19.92 15.40 0.58
C SER A 287 19.45 13.95 0.41
N SER A 288 19.02 13.31 1.50
CA SER A 288 18.51 11.95 1.48
C SER A 288 17.12 11.85 0.82
N GLY A 289 16.28 12.87 1.00
CA GLY A 289 15.00 13.01 0.31
C GLY A 289 15.19 13.14 -1.20
N TRP A 290 16.14 13.98 -1.66
CA TRP A 290 16.48 14.10 -3.07
C TRP A 290 17.06 12.83 -3.67
N ARG A 291 17.98 12.15 -2.95
CA ARG A 291 18.49 10.84 -3.37
C ARG A 291 17.38 9.80 -3.51
N LEU A 292 16.38 9.83 -2.64
CA LEU A 292 15.22 8.94 -2.71
C LEU A 292 14.32 9.30 -3.90
N MET A 293 14.01 10.59 -4.10
CA MET A 293 13.22 11.05 -5.25
C MET A 293 13.88 10.67 -6.58
N PHE A 294 15.20 10.81 -6.69
CA PHE A 294 15.96 10.39 -7.86
C PHE A 294 15.82 8.87 -8.12
N LYS A 295 15.92 8.04 -7.08
CA LYS A 295 15.66 6.59 -7.20
C LYS A 295 14.23 6.30 -7.66
N CYS A 296 13.24 7.04 -7.15
CA CYS A 296 11.85 6.91 -7.59
C CYS A 296 11.70 7.28 -9.07
N ALA A 297 12.38 8.32 -9.55
CA ALA A 297 12.37 8.69 -10.96
C ALA A 297 12.96 7.58 -11.84
N LEU A 298 14.05 6.94 -11.42
CA LEU A 298 14.60 5.77 -12.15
C LEU A 298 13.61 4.60 -12.19
N TYR A 299 12.94 4.30 -11.08
CA TYR A 299 11.90 3.26 -11.05
C TYR A 299 10.70 3.61 -11.94
N PHE A 300 10.30 4.89 -11.95
CA PHE A 300 9.25 5.40 -12.83
C PHE A 300 9.61 5.20 -14.30
N LEU A 301 10.83 5.58 -14.71
CA LEU A 301 11.30 5.38 -16.08
C LEU A 301 11.35 3.90 -16.48
N ALA A 302 11.80 3.02 -15.58
CA ALA A 302 11.78 1.58 -15.82
C ALA A 302 10.35 1.04 -16.00
N MET A 303 9.41 1.48 -15.16
CA MET A 303 8.00 1.09 -15.24
C MET A 303 7.35 1.62 -16.53
N GLU A 304 7.60 2.89 -16.90
CA GLU A 304 7.14 3.46 -18.17
C GLU A 304 7.67 2.67 -19.35
N PHE A 305 8.97 2.33 -19.36
CA PHE A 305 9.56 1.50 -20.41
C PHE A 305 8.85 0.16 -20.52
N MET A 306 8.65 -0.55 -19.40
CA MET A 306 7.94 -1.84 -19.38
C MET A 306 6.52 -1.73 -19.96
N LEU A 307 5.78 -0.69 -19.61
CA LEU A 307 4.40 -0.49 -20.07
C LEU A 307 4.26 -0.15 -21.57
N HIS A 308 5.35 0.21 -22.25
CA HIS A 308 5.33 0.38 -23.70
C HIS A 308 5.41 -0.95 -24.47
N PHE A 309 5.90 -2.01 -23.83
CA PHE A 309 6.13 -3.31 -24.48
C PHE A 309 5.29 -4.44 -23.91
N ILE A 310 4.80 -4.29 -22.67
CA ILE A 310 4.04 -5.31 -21.95
C ILE A 310 2.67 -4.73 -21.61
N HIS A 311 1.67 -5.05 -22.44
CA HIS A 311 0.28 -4.56 -22.34
C HIS A 311 -0.62 -5.49 -21.54
N LEU A 312 -0.03 -6.19 -20.57
CA LEU A 312 -0.73 -7.23 -19.82
C LEU A 312 -1.90 -6.66 -19.02
N HIS A 313 -1.88 -5.41 -18.55
CA HIS A 313 -2.99 -4.86 -17.78
C HIS A 313 -4.20 -4.56 -18.68
N ALA A 314 -3.95 -4.08 -19.91
CA ALA A 314 -4.97 -3.84 -20.92
C ALA A 314 -5.62 -5.17 -21.35
N ILE A 315 -4.78 -6.16 -21.63
CA ILE A 315 -5.16 -7.56 -21.86
C ILE A 315 -5.97 -8.08 -20.66
N SER A 316 -5.60 -7.67 -19.44
CA SER A 316 -6.22 -8.14 -18.21
C SER A 316 -7.57 -7.55 -17.82
N ARG A 317 -8.01 -6.47 -18.46
CA ARG A 317 -9.40 -6.02 -18.30
C ARG A 317 -10.41 -7.11 -18.70
N ASN A 318 -9.95 -8.03 -19.54
CA ASN A 318 -10.66 -9.25 -19.95
C ASN A 318 -9.93 -10.52 -19.44
N LEU A 319 -9.14 -10.48 -18.34
CA LEU A 319 -8.33 -11.65 -17.95
C LEU A 319 -9.17 -12.84 -17.47
N HIS A 320 -10.35 -12.59 -16.86
CA HIS A 320 -11.35 -13.65 -16.67
C HIS A 320 -11.60 -14.31 -18.02
N THR A 321 -11.88 -13.53 -19.06
CA THR A 321 -12.02 -14.01 -20.44
C THR A 321 -10.75 -14.69 -20.94
N ILE A 322 -9.53 -14.29 -20.58
CA ILE A 322 -8.30 -14.96 -21.05
C ILE A 322 -8.11 -16.32 -20.39
N PHE A 323 -8.18 -16.41 -19.07
CA PHE A 323 -8.06 -17.71 -18.38
C PHE A 323 -9.30 -18.59 -18.61
N HIS A 324 -10.47 -18.00 -18.84
CA HIS A 324 -11.68 -18.70 -19.22
C HIS A 324 -11.67 -19.17 -20.69
N LEU A 325 -11.18 -18.34 -21.63
CA LEU A 325 -10.98 -18.75 -23.03
C LEU A 325 -9.88 -19.79 -23.12
N TYR A 326 -8.82 -19.64 -22.31
CA TYR A 326 -7.81 -20.68 -22.14
C TYR A 326 -8.47 -21.95 -21.61
N SER A 327 -9.19 -21.91 -20.49
CA SER A 327 -9.85 -23.10 -19.91
C SER A 327 -10.89 -23.74 -20.84
N LYS A 328 -11.42 -23.00 -21.83
CA LYS A 328 -12.30 -23.48 -22.90
C LYS A 328 -11.57 -23.88 -24.19
N SER A 329 -10.24 -23.94 -24.20
CA SER A 329 -9.38 -24.31 -25.35
C SER A 329 -9.48 -23.36 -26.55
N VAL A 330 -9.92 -22.13 -26.35
CA VAL A 330 -10.06 -21.10 -27.42
C VAL A 330 -8.77 -20.29 -27.60
N LEU A 331 -7.96 -20.19 -26.55
CA LEU A 331 -6.63 -19.58 -26.55
C LEU A 331 -5.65 -20.60 -25.96
N TYR A 332 -4.47 -20.76 -26.55
CA TYR A 332 -3.41 -21.59 -25.96
C TYR A 332 -2.26 -20.71 -25.48
N LEU A 333 -2.06 -20.66 -24.16
CA LEU A 333 -0.87 -20.18 -23.46
C LEU A 333 -0.23 -21.38 -22.73
N PRO A 334 1.02 -21.76 -22.98
CA PRO A 334 1.65 -22.83 -22.21
C PRO A 334 1.68 -22.48 -20.70
N PRO A 335 1.65 -23.46 -19.78
CA PRO A 335 1.54 -23.21 -18.33
C PRO A 335 2.58 -22.23 -17.77
N TRP A 336 3.78 -22.23 -18.32
CA TRP A 336 4.83 -21.29 -17.91
C TRP A 336 4.51 -19.83 -18.30
N GLU A 337 3.82 -19.57 -19.42
CA GLU A 337 3.36 -18.22 -19.80
C GLU A 337 2.27 -17.72 -18.86
N VAL A 338 1.36 -18.61 -18.47
CA VAL A 338 0.35 -18.32 -17.43
C VAL A 338 1.04 -17.88 -16.14
N MET A 339 2.05 -18.61 -15.68
CA MET A 339 2.84 -18.25 -14.50
C MET A 339 3.61 -16.94 -14.66
N ALA A 340 4.20 -16.71 -15.83
CA ALA A 340 4.88 -15.47 -16.18
C ALA A 340 3.97 -14.26 -16.07
N VAL A 341 2.74 -14.35 -16.58
CA VAL A 341 1.73 -13.28 -16.46
C VAL A 341 1.39 -13.01 -14.98
N GLY A 342 1.13 -14.05 -14.18
CA GLY A 342 0.85 -13.89 -12.75
C GLY A 342 2.01 -13.25 -11.98
N PHE A 343 3.23 -13.67 -12.26
CA PHE A 343 4.45 -13.13 -11.66
C PHE A 343 4.71 -11.68 -12.09
N TYR A 344 4.50 -11.35 -13.37
CA TYR A 344 4.58 -9.97 -13.86
C TYR A 344 3.58 -9.08 -13.13
N MET A 345 2.32 -9.50 -13.02
CA MET A 345 1.27 -8.72 -12.35
C MET A 345 1.62 -8.43 -10.88
N LEU A 346 2.16 -9.41 -10.17
CA LEU A 346 2.62 -9.20 -8.79
C LEU A 346 3.75 -8.17 -8.70
N ASN A 347 4.73 -8.24 -9.60
CA ASN A 347 5.87 -7.30 -9.64
C ASN A 347 5.46 -5.90 -10.12
N TYR A 348 4.51 -5.81 -11.05
CA TYR A 348 3.89 -4.57 -11.47
C TYR A 348 3.20 -3.88 -10.29
N THR A 349 2.38 -4.60 -9.53
CA THR A 349 1.74 -4.07 -8.30
C THR A 349 2.80 -3.61 -7.29
N TYR A 350 3.88 -4.37 -7.12
CA TYR A 350 5.01 -3.97 -6.28
C TYR A 350 5.65 -2.65 -6.73
N MET A 351 6.01 -2.52 -8.02
CA MET A 351 6.65 -1.32 -8.58
C MET A 351 5.74 -0.10 -8.48
N LYS A 352 4.45 -0.27 -8.79
CA LYS A 352 3.42 0.77 -8.66
C LYS A 352 3.43 1.40 -7.27
N PHE A 353 3.26 0.58 -6.23
CA PHE A 353 3.21 1.09 -4.85
C PHE A 353 4.58 1.55 -4.34
N LEU A 354 5.67 0.94 -4.80
CA LEU A 354 7.03 1.40 -4.50
C LEU A 354 7.23 2.86 -4.91
N ILE A 355 6.81 3.21 -6.13
CA ILE A 355 6.98 4.56 -6.68
C ILE A 355 6.07 5.55 -5.94
N ILE A 356 4.77 5.24 -5.85
CA ILE A 356 3.77 6.12 -5.23
C ILE A 356 4.11 6.44 -3.77
N TRP A 357 4.42 5.40 -2.96
CA TRP A 357 4.67 5.60 -1.53
C TRP A 357 6.03 6.25 -1.27
N ARG A 358 7.06 5.91 -2.06
CA ARG A 358 8.39 6.51 -1.86
C ARG A 358 8.47 7.94 -2.38
N SER A 359 7.71 8.34 -3.39
CA SER A 359 7.64 9.74 -3.80
C SER A 359 7.05 10.60 -2.67
N ALA A 360 5.92 10.18 -2.09
CA ALA A 360 5.32 10.82 -0.92
C ALA A 360 6.29 10.89 0.28
N MET A 361 6.93 9.77 0.61
CA MET A 361 7.95 9.70 1.67
C MET A 361 9.15 10.61 1.39
N SER A 362 9.60 10.72 0.14
CA SER A 362 10.77 11.54 -0.20
C SER A 362 10.50 13.02 0.06
N VAL A 363 9.30 13.50 -0.26
CA VAL A 363 8.87 14.87 0.04
C VAL A 363 8.72 15.07 1.54
N ALA A 364 8.08 14.14 2.26
CA ALA A 364 7.98 14.22 3.71
C ALA A 364 9.35 14.29 4.38
N LYS A 365 10.33 13.54 3.86
CA LYS A 365 11.71 13.56 4.34
C LYS A 365 12.44 14.88 4.04
N MET A 366 12.18 15.50 2.89
CA MET A 366 12.64 16.86 2.61
C MET A 366 12.01 17.87 3.57
N ASP A 367 10.77 17.62 3.99
CA ASP A 367 10.07 18.39 5.02
C ASP A 367 10.45 18.00 6.47
N GLU A 368 11.53 17.26 6.67
CA GLU A 368 11.98 16.83 8.01
C GLU A 368 10.90 16.07 8.81
N ILE A 369 10.00 15.36 8.13
CA ILE A 369 9.10 14.37 8.70
C ILE A 369 9.58 12.99 8.28
N GLU A 370 10.15 12.25 9.22
CA GLU A 370 10.62 10.89 9.06
C GLU A 370 9.46 9.90 9.15
N THR A 371 9.32 9.09 8.10
CA THR A 371 8.32 8.02 8.03
C THR A 371 8.99 6.68 7.79
N ILE A 372 8.22 5.61 8.01
CA ILE A 372 8.66 4.24 7.72
C ILE A 372 8.59 3.97 6.21
N ASP A 373 9.61 3.31 5.65
CA ASP A 373 9.55 2.81 4.27
C ASP A 373 8.57 1.63 4.18
N ASN A 374 7.52 1.81 3.38
CA ASN A 374 6.48 0.83 3.16
C ASN A 374 6.93 -0.38 2.33
N MET A 375 8.04 -0.27 1.61
CA MET A 375 8.52 -1.29 0.66
C MET A 375 10.00 -1.55 0.87
N ASN A 376 10.36 -1.91 2.10
CA ASN A 376 11.75 -2.11 2.51
C ASN A 376 12.44 -3.29 1.79
N ARG A 377 11.67 -4.25 1.26
CA ARG A 377 12.16 -5.43 0.54
C ARG A 377 11.35 -5.68 -0.73
N CYS A 378 12.00 -6.23 -1.74
CA CYS A 378 11.36 -6.72 -2.96
C CYS A 378 10.42 -7.88 -2.63
N VAL A 379 9.29 -8.00 -3.33
CA VAL A 379 8.33 -9.11 -3.17
C VAL A 379 9.03 -10.47 -3.19
N CYS A 380 9.93 -10.68 -4.13
CA CYS A 380 10.67 -11.93 -4.26
C CYS A 380 11.67 -12.15 -3.11
N ASN A 381 12.14 -11.09 -2.44
CA ASN A 381 13.07 -11.17 -1.30
C ASN A 381 12.33 -11.36 0.04
N ASN A 382 11.24 -12.13 0.05
CA ASN A 382 10.52 -12.56 1.25
C ASN A 382 10.44 -14.09 1.28
N TYR A 383 10.95 -14.68 2.37
CA TYR A 383 11.06 -16.13 2.53
C TYR A 383 9.79 -16.77 3.09
N THR A 384 8.94 -15.96 3.72
CA THR A 384 7.66 -16.37 4.30
C THR A 384 6.56 -15.41 3.89
N PHE A 385 5.35 -15.92 3.82
CA PHE A 385 4.13 -15.17 3.57
C PHE A 385 3.87 -14.18 4.71
N VAL A 386 4.11 -14.62 5.95
CA VAL A 386 4.12 -13.72 7.13
C VAL A 386 5.17 -12.61 6.98
N GLY A 387 6.38 -12.96 6.55
CA GLY A 387 7.48 -12.00 6.37
C GLY A 387 7.18 -10.97 5.29
N PHE A 388 6.50 -11.40 4.22
CA PHE A 388 6.00 -10.52 3.17
C PHE A 388 5.05 -9.47 3.75
N TRP A 389 3.98 -9.85 4.46
CA TRP A 389 3.01 -8.89 5.02
C TRP A 389 3.56 -8.00 6.14
N ARG A 390 4.69 -8.36 6.74
CA ARG A 390 5.45 -7.47 7.65
C ARG A 390 6.25 -6.40 6.92
N SER A 391 6.62 -6.68 5.67
CA SER A 391 7.51 -5.86 4.84
C SER A 391 6.76 -5.04 3.80
N TRP A 392 5.64 -5.56 3.30
CA TRP A 392 4.70 -4.90 2.42
C TRP A 392 3.81 -3.94 3.21
N HIS A 393 3.66 -2.71 2.70
CA HIS A 393 2.90 -1.65 3.37
C HIS A 393 3.23 -1.54 4.86
N ARG A 394 4.53 -1.53 5.19
CA ARG A 394 5.04 -1.65 6.56
C ARG A 394 4.42 -0.66 7.55
N SER A 395 4.09 0.56 7.14
CA SER A 395 3.42 1.53 8.01
C SER A 395 2.02 1.04 8.45
N LEU A 396 1.25 0.43 7.54
CA LEU A 396 -0.03 -0.18 7.86
C LEU A 396 0.15 -1.38 8.77
N HIS A 397 1.18 -2.21 8.55
CA HIS A 397 1.50 -3.31 9.44
C HIS A 397 1.75 -2.81 10.89
N MET A 398 2.55 -1.75 11.06
CA MET A 398 2.80 -1.16 12.39
C MET A 398 1.54 -0.55 13.01
N TRP A 399 0.71 0.10 12.20
CA TRP A 399 -0.59 0.61 12.62
C TRP A 399 -1.50 -0.51 13.13
N VAL A 400 -1.64 -1.60 12.34
CA VAL A 400 -2.44 -2.77 12.71
C VAL A 400 -1.89 -3.42 13.98
N LEU A 401 -0.57 -3.51 14.11
CA LEU A 401 0.05 -4.02 15.33
C LEU A 401 -0.41 -3.21 16.54
N ARG A 402 -0.25 -1.88 16.52
CA ARG A 402 -0.54 -1.00 17.65
C ARG A 402 -2.03 -0.95 18.00
N TYR A 403 -2.91 -0.79 17.02
CA TYR A 403 -4.33 -0.47 17.25
C TYR A 403 -5.30 -1.66 17.16
N MET A 404 -4.87 -2.80 16.62
CA MET A 404 -5.73 -3.99 16.51
C MET A 404 -5.10 -5.23 17.14
N TYR A 405 -3.90 -5.61 16.68
CA TYR A 405 -3.29 -6.89 17.05
C TYR A 405 -2.99 -7.01 18.55
N HIS A 406 -2.28 -6.04 19.13
CA HIS A 406 -1.96 -6.08 20.56
C HIS A 406 -3.22 -5.96 21.43
N PRO A 407 -4.16 -5.03 21.18
CA PRO A 407 -5.43 -4.97 21.91
C PRO A 407 -6.26 -6.26 21.88
N MET A 408 -6.18 -7.05 20.81
CA MET A 408 -6.94 -8.31 20.68
C MET A 408 -6.26 -9.54 21.32
N GLY A 409 -5.13 -9.37 22.01
CA GLY A 409 -4.41 -10.43 22.72
C GLY A 409 -3.09 -10.88 22.05
N GLY A 410 -2.72 -10.27 20.93
CA GLY A 410 -1.42 -10.41 20.29
C GLY A 410 -1.02 -11.85 19.97
N HIS A 411 0.20 -12.23 20.39
CA HIS A 411 0.79 -13.52 20.04
C HIS A 411 0.00 -14.74 20.53
N SER A 412 -0.71 -14.63 21.65
CA SER A 412 -1.45 -15.74 22.26
C SER A 412 -2.61 -16.24 21.39
N ARG A 413 -3.27 -15.33 20.67
CA ARG A 413 -4.46 -15.61 19.84
C ARG A 413 -4.20 -15.36 18.35
N ARG A 414 -2.94 -15.41 17.93
CA ARG A 414 -2.51 -15.03 16.57
C ARG A 414 -3.33 -15.68 15.46
N LEU A 415 -3.66 -16.97 15.57
CA LEU A 415 -4.45 -17.69 14.54
C LEU A 415 -5.86 -17.14 14.38
N LEU A 416 -6.49 -16.69 15.47
CA LEU A 416 -7.84 -16.12 15.45
C LEU A 416 -7.82 -14.65 15.00
N ILE A 417 -6.83 -13.87 15.47
CA ILE A 417 -6.73 -12.43 15.20
C ILE A 417 -6.43 -12.11 13.73
N VAL A 418 -5.77 -13.02 12.99
CA VAL A 418 -5.49 -12.83 11.55
C VAL A 418 -6.76 -12.57 10.74
N TRP A 419 -7.86 -13.27 11.05
CA TRP A 419 -9.13 -13.16 10.34
C TRP A 419 -9.79 -11.78 10.40
N PRO A 420 -10.12 -11.23 11.58
CA PRO A 420 -10.72 -9.90 11.66
C PRO A 420 -9.77 -8.81 11.12
N ILE A 421 -8.45 -8.97 11.23
CA ILE A 421 -7.49 -8.01 10.67
C ILE A 421 -7.57 -7.95 9.14
N PHE A 422 -7.48 -9.09 8.45
CA PHE A 422 -7.49 -9.07 6.98
C PHE A 422 -8.86 -8.74 6.41
N ILE A 423 -9.95 -9.18 7.06
CA ILE A 423 -11.31 -8.77 6.70
C ILE A 423 -11.44 -7.25 6.84
N PHE A 424 -10.97 -6.67 7.94
CA PHE A 424 -10.92 -5.23 8.12
C PHE A 424 -10.13 -4.53 7.02
N ILE A 425 -8.93 -5.02 6.67
CA ILE A 425 -8.12 -4.43 5.60
C ILE A 425 -8.83 -4.54 4.25
N GLY A 426 -9.52 -5.64 3.96
CA GLY A 426 -10.36 -5.81 2.77
C GLY A 426 -11.46 -4.76 2.70
N LEU A 427 -12.27 -4.64 3.76
CA LEU A 427 -13.35 -3.64 3.87
C LEU A 427 -12.83 -2.20 3.84
N TRP A 428 -11.66 -1.96 4.43
CA TRP A 428 -10.99 -0.67 4.39
C TRP A 428 -10.64 -0.27 2.95
N HIS A 429 -10.23 -1.23 2.12
CA HIS A 429 -9.93 -0.97 0.73
C HIS A 429 -11.19 -0.72 -0.10
N ASP A 430 -12.13 -1.66 -0.16
CA ASP A 430 -13.40 -1.50 -0.87
C ASP A 430 -14.44 -2.54 -0.43
N LEU A 431 -15.70 -2.34 -0.83
CA LEU A 431 -16.82 -3.27 -0.56
C LEU A 431 -16.99 -4.32 -1.67
N GLU A 432 -16.08 -4.37 -2.63
CA GLU A 432 -16.10 -5.32 -3.73
C GLU A 432 -15.73 -6.76 -3.29
N TRP A 433 -16.35 -7.75 -3.96
CA TRP A 433 -16.10 -9.16 -3.70
C TRP A 433 -14.64 -9.59 -3.92
N THR A 434 -13.91 -8.89 -4.79
CA THR A 434 -12.48 -9.15 -5.04
C THR A 434 -11.62 -8.86 -3.81
N TRP A 435 -11.95 -7.82 -3.03
CA TRP A 435 -11.27 -7.50 -1.78
C TRP A 435 -11.59 -8.49 -0.68
N LEU A 436 -12.83 -9.00 -0.64
CA LEU A 436 -13.18 -10.09 0.26
C LEU A 436 -12.43 -11.38 -0.10
N ALA A 437 -12.35 -11.72 -1.39
CA ALA A 437 -11.57 -12.87 -1.88
C ALA A 437 -10.10 -12.77 -1.48
N TRP A 438 -9.50 -11.59 -1.72
CA TRP A 438 -8.15 -11.29 -1.28
C TRP A 438 -8.00 -11.47 0.24
N ALA A 439 -8.91 -10.92 1.05
CA ALA A 439 -8.83 -11.03 2.49
C ALA A 439 -8.86 -12.50 2.95
N LEU A 440 -9.81 -13.29 2.44
CA LEU A 440 -9.97 -14.69 2.81
C LEU A 440 -8.78 -15.56 2.38
N PHE A 441 -8.20 -15.33 1.20
CA PHE A 441 -7.00 -16.03 0.76
C PHE A 441 -5.81 -15.72 1.67
N ASN A 442 -5.59 -14.45 1.99
CA ASN A 442 -4.50 -14.05 2.87
C ASN A 442 -4.68 -14.61 4.29
N CYS A 443 -5.91 -14.64 4.82
CA CYS A 443 -6.24 -15.30 6.08
C CYS A 443 -5.86 -16.78 6.05
N ALA A 444 -6.30 -17.50 5.02
CA ALA A 444 -6.06 -18.93 4.87
C ALA A 444 -4.56 -19.23 4.76
N PHE A 445 -3.84 -18.53 3.89
CA PHE A 445 -2.41 -18.71 3.66
C PHE A 445 -1.57 -18.37 4.89
N MET A 446 -1.89 -17.28 5.58
CA MET A 446 -1.19 -16.92 6.82
C MET A 446 -1.48 -17.90 7.96
N THR A 447 -2.73 -18.34 8.12
CA THR A 447 -3.12 -19.34 9.12
C THR A 447 -2.44 -20.67 8.84
N PHE A 448 -2.36 -21.08 7.57
CA PHE A 448 -1.63 -22.27 7.13
C PHE A 448 -0.15 -22.18 7.51
N GLU A 449 0.55 -21.11 7.11
CA GLU A 449 1.98 -20.96 7.42
C GLU A 449 2.24 -20.97 8.94
N ILE A 450 1.41 -20.27 9.73
CA ILE A 450 1.57 -20.23 11.19
C ILE A 450 1.32 -21.60 11.81
N SER A 451 0.31 -22.33 11.33
CA SER A 451 -0.04 -23.67 11.83
C SER A 451 1.06 -24.67 11.52
N VAL A 452 1.56 -24.67 10.28
CA VAL A 452 2.72 -25.45 9.86
C VAL A 452 3.93 -25.08 10.71
N SER A 453 4.26 -23.80 10.84
CA SER A 453 5.40 -23.35 11.66
C SER A 453 5.29 -23.79 13.12
N LYS A 454 4.08 -23.81 13.69
CA LYS A 454 3.84 -24.25 15.07
C LYS A 454 3.97 -25.77 15.21
N ALA A 455 3.46 -26.54 14.26
CA ALA A 455 3.58 -28.00 14.23
C ALA A 455 5.03 -28.46 14.01
N PHE A 456 5.79 -27.73 13.20
CA PHE A 456 7.20 -28.03 12.94
C PHE A 456 8.10 -27.69 14.13
N LYS A 457 7.82 -26.61 14.89
CA LYS A 457 8.61 -26.22 16.07
C LYS A 457 8.61 -27.32 17.14
N GLY A 458 9.79 -27.85 17.46
CA GLY A 458 9.99 -28.88 18.48
C GLY A 458 9.76 -30.32 18.01
N SER A 459 9.42 -30.53 16.73
CA SER A 459 9.25 -31.87 16.14
C SER A 459 10.59 -32.55 15.83
N SER A 460 10.60 -33.89 15.78
CA SER A 460 11.75 -34.66 15.26
C SER A 460 12.10 -34.29 13.81
N LEU A 461 11.11 -33.78 13.06
CA LEU A 461 11.25 -33.30 11.69
C LEU A 461 12.08 -32.01 11.61
N GLN A 462 12.03 -31.13 12.63
CA GLN A 462 12.90 -29.96 12.70
C GLN A 462 14.38 -30.38 12.79
N ARG A 463 14.69 -31.36 13.64
CA ARG A 463 16.07 -31.87 13.79
C ARG A 463 16.59 -32.51 12.51
N ARG A 464 15.74 -33.26 11.79
CA ARG A 464 16.09 -33.84 10.48
C ARG A 464 16.19 -32.80 9.35
N CYS A 465 15.50 -31.66 9.47
CA CYS A 465 15.60 -30.55 8.52
C CYS A 465 16.84 -29.66 8.78
N GLU A 466 17.52 -29.80 9.91
CA GLU A 466 18.81 -29.14 10.12
C GLU A 466 19.92 -29.82 9.30
N ASP A 467 19.69 -31.07 8.86
CA ASP A 467 20.51 -31.79 7.88
C ASP A 467 20.19 -31.39 6.42
N GLY A 468 21.04 -31.79 5.47
CA GLY A 468 21.02 -31.30 4.07
C GLY A 468 19.66 -31.30 3.35
N LEU A 469 18.76 -32.22 3.66
CA LEU A 469 17.40 -32.30 3.10
C LEU A 469 16.50 -31.12 3.49
N GLY A 470 16.66 -30.54 4.69
CA GLY A 470 15.81 -29.41 5.10
C GLY A 470 16.17 -28.10 4.41
N LYS A 471 17.35 -28.00 3.79
CA LYS A 471 17.68 -26.88 2.88
C LYS A 471 16.74 -26.88 1.66
N TRP A 472 16.52 -28.05 1.05
CA TRP A 472 15.63 -28.19 -0.09
C TRP A 472 14.16 -27.97 0.27
N LEU A 473 13.73 -28.45 1.45
CA LEU A 473 12.39 -28.17 1.97
C LEU A 473 12.17 -26.68 2.26
N GLY A 474 13.18 -25.99 2.79
CA GLY A 474 13.15 -24.54 2.98
C GLY A 474 13.05 -23.77 1.66
N LEU A 475 13.80 -24.19 0.64
CA LEU A 475 13.70 -23.61 -0.71
C LEU A 475 12.32 -23.82 -1.32
N LEU A 476 11.75 -25.02 -1.20
CA LEU A 476 10.40 -25.34 -1.66
C LEU A 476 9.34 -24.48 -0.95
N ALA A 477 9.49 -24.24 0.36
CA ALA A 477 8.58 -23.37 1.10
C ALA A 477 8.60 -21.91 0.61
N ILE A 478 9.78 -21.40 0.24
CA ILE A 478 9.90 -20.05 -0.32
C ILE A 478 9.30 -19.97 -1.72
N VAL A 479 9.47 -21.02 -2.53
CA VAL A 479 8.83 -21.11 -3.84
C VAL A 479 7.32 -21.10 -3.69
N LEU A 480 6.77 -21.95 -2.82
CA LEU A 480 5.35 -22.00 -2.49
C LEU A 480 4.85 -20.61 -2.04
N ASN A 481 5.62 -19.88 -1.25
CA ASN A 481 5.27 -18.51 -0.85
C ASN A 481 5.04 -17.58 -2.06
N ILE A 482 5.92 -17.60 -3.07
CA ILE A 482 5.72 -16.77 -4.28
C ILE A 482 4.43 -17.17 -5.00
N TYR A 483 4.14 -18.47 -5.14
CA TYR A 483 2.87 -18.93 -5.71
C TYR A 483 1.66 -18.42 -4.92
N LEU A 484 1.69 -18.51 -3.59
CA LEU A 484 0.61 -17.98 -2.73
C LEU A 484 0.43 -16.46 -2.91
N LEU A 485 1.53 -15.71 -3.06
CA LEU A 485 1.48 -14.27 -3.30
C LEU A 485 0.91 -13.92 -4.68
N ILE A 486 1.23 -14.71 -5.71
CA ILE A 486 0.60 -14.58 -7.03
C ILE A 486 -0.91 -14.81 -6.91
N LEU A 487 -1.34 -15.88 -6.25
CA LEU A 487 -2.76 -16.18 -6.05
C LEU A 487 -3.47 -15.08 -5.25
N SER A 488 -2.86 -14.58 -4.18
CA SER A 488 -3.40 -13.45 -3.44
C SER A 488 -3.52 -12.20 -4.33
N ASN A 489 -2.52 -11.89 -5.15
CA ASN A 489 -2.58 -10.74 -6.07
C ASN A 489 -3.60 -10.93 -7.19
N LEU A 490 -3.86 -12.15 -7.65
CA LEU A 490 -4.91 -12.43 -8.61
C LEU A 490 -6.31 -12.33 -7.98
N ALA A 491 -6.47 -12.68 -6.70
CA ALA A 491 -7.75 -12.58 -6.00
C ALA A 491 -8.26 -11.14 -5.90
N ILE A 492 -7.38 -10.17 -5.65
CA ILE A 492 -7.75 -8.75 -5.65
C ILE A 492 -8.07 -8.23 -7.07
N LEU A 493 -7.40 -8.77 -8.10
CA LEU A 493 -7.62 -8.32 -9.47
C LEU A 493 -8.87 -8.95 -10.11
N TYR A 494 -9.18 -10.22 -9.81
CA TYR A 494 -10.18 -11.02 -10.54
C TYR A 494 -11.11 -11.86 -9.64
N GLY A 495 -11.00 -11.73 -8.32
CA GLY A 495 -11.84 -12.46 -7.37
C GLY A 495 -11.55 -13.97 -7.33
N PHE A 496 -12.51 -14.70 -6.77
CA PHE A 496 -12.41 -16.16 -6.61
C PHE A 496 -12.33 -16.90 -7.94
N GLN A 497 -13.19 -16.54 -8.89
CA GLN A 497 -13.30 -17.24 -10.17
C GLN A 497 -12.01 -17.11 -10.99
N GLY A 498 -11.48 -15.89 -11.16
CA GLY A 498 -10.24 -15.70 -11.90
C GLY A 498 -9.02 -16.37 -11.25
N SER A 499 -9.00 -16.46 -9.92
CA SER A 499 -7.96 -17.21 -9.20
C SER A 499 -8.08 -18.73 -9.44
N TYR A 500 -9.31 -19.26 -9.44
CA TYR A 500 -9.58 -20.66 -9.76
C TYR A 500 -9.18 -20.99 -11.20
N ASP A 501 -9.57 -20.15 -12.17
CA ASP A 501 -9.25 -20.35 -13.58
C ASP A 501 -7.74 -20.31 -13.83
N PHE A 502 -7.01 -19.44 -13.13
CA PHE A 502 -5.54 -19.42 -13.16
C PHE A 502 -4.93 -20.72 -12.65
N VAL A 503 -5.36 -21.21 -11.47
CA VAL A 503 -4.84 -22.46 -10.89
C VAL A 503 -5.12 -23.64 -11.82
N ARG A 504 -6.33 -23.69 -12.37
CA ARG A 504 -6.72 -24.72 -13.34
C ARG A 504 -5.88 -24.63 -14.60
N ALA A 505 -5.71 -23.44 -15.17
CA ALA A 505 -4.90 -23.21 -16.35
C ALA A 505 -3.43 -23.63 -16.15
N PHE A 506 -2.89 -23.36 -14.97
CA PHE A 506 -1.51 -23.67 -14.64
C PHE A 506 -1.27 -25.16 -14.37
N LEU A 507 -2.15 -25.82 -13.60
CA LEU A 507 -1.97 -27.23 -13.22
C LEU A 507 -2.48 -28.20 -14.28
N PHE A 508 -3.60 -27.87 -14.90
CA PHE A 508 -4.36 -28.72 -15.82
C PHE A 508 -4.62 -27.97 -17.14
N PRO A 509 -3.58 -27.77 -17.96
CA PRO A 509 -3.72 -27.04 -19.21
C PRO A 509 -4.71 -27.78 -20.13
N PRO A 510 -5.61 -27.05 -20.81
CA PRO A 510 -6.49 -27.61 -21.82
C PRO A 510 -5.70 -27.95 -23.10
N PRO A 511 -6.24 -28.84 -23.95
CA PRO A 511 -5.65 -29.19 -25.23
C PRO A 511 -5.35 -27.94 -26.09
N PRO A 512 -4.20 -27.88 -26.79
CA PRO A 512 -3.21 -28.95 -27.00
C PRO A 512 -2.26 -29.22 -25.83
N GLY A 513 -2.37 -28.49 -24.72
CA GLY A 513 -1.51 -28.69 -23.55
C GLY A 513 -1.73 -30.04 -22.88
N THR A 514 -0.66 -30.61 -22.38
CA THR A 514 -0.64 -31.88 -21.65
C THR A 514 -0.25 -31.68 -20.18
N LEU A 515 -0.57 -32.66 -19.34
CA LEU A 515 -0.08 -32.69 -17.96
C LEU A 515 1.47 -32.66 -17.91
N MET A 516 2.13 -33.25 -18.91
CA MET A 516 3.60 -33.21 -19.02
C MET A 516 4.11 -31.79 -19.27
N ASP A 517 3.42 -30.99 -20.08
CA ASP A 517 3.80 -29.59 -20.28
C ASP A 517 3.68 -28.78 -19.00
N SER A 518 2.64 -29.07 -18.19
CA SER A 518 2.49 -28.50 -16.85
C SER A 518 3.63 -28.92 -15.92
N LEU A 519 3.97 -30.20 -15.86
CA LEU A 519 5.07 -30.70 -15.03
C LEU A 519 6.41 -30.08 -15.41
N VAL A 520 6.74 -30.06 -16.70
CA VAL A 520 7.97 -29.45 -17.22
C VAL A 520 8.01 -27.96 -16.88
N SER A 521 6.91 -27.23 -17.12
CA SER A 521 6.79 -25.82 -16.78
C SER A 521 6.98 -25.55 -15.28
N ASN A 522 6.43 -26.41 -14.42
CA ASN A 522 6.58 -26.32 -12.98
C ASN A 522 8.02 -26.55 -12.53
N VAL A 523 8.73 -27.52 -13.13
CA VAL A 523 10.14 -27.80 -12.81
C VAL A 523 11.03 -26.62 -13.23
N ILE A 524 10.81 -26.07 -14.43
CA ILE A 524 11.56 -24.90 -14.91
C ILE A 524 11.27 -23.66 -14.04
N GLY A 525 9.99 -23.40 -13.74
CA GLY A 525 9.58 -22.30 -12.87
C GLY A 525 10.18 -22.43 -11.46
N LEU A 526 10.15 -23.64 -10.89
CA LEU A 526 10.78 -23.95 -9.61
C LEU A 526 12.29 -23.64 -9.65
N TRP A 527 13.00 -24.04 -10.70
CA TRP A 527 14.43 -23.77 -10.85
C TRP A 527 14.75 -22.27 -10.92
N TRP A 528 13.93 -21.48 -11.63
CA TRP A 528 14.09 -20.03 -11.70
C TRP A 528 13.86 -19.35 -10.35
N VAL A 529 12.78 -19.73 -9.66
CA VAL A 529 12.48 -19.19 -8.34
C VAL A 529 13.59 -19.55 -7.34
N VAL A 530 14.05 -20.81 -7.33
CA VAL A 530 15.16 -21.26 -6.48
C VAL A 530 16.43 -20.46 -6.76
N SER A 531 16.78 -20.24 -8.02
CA SER A 531 17.94 -19.43 -8.41
C SER A 531 17.81 -17.98 -7.93
N GLY A 532 16.61 -17.40 -8.04
CA GLY A 532 16.30 -16.07 -7.49
C GLY A 532 16.49 -16.01 -5.97
N ILE A 533 16.06 -17.06 -5.26
CA ILE A 533 16.21 -17.16 -3.81
C ILE A 533 17.69 -17.23 -3.41
N ILE A 534 18.51 -18.02 -4.12
CA ILE A 534 19.95 -18.11 -3.86
C ILE A 534 20.61 -16.72 -3.97
N LEU A 535 20.28 -15.95 -5.00
CA LEU A 535 20.78 -14.56 -5.14
C LEU A 535 20.37 -13.68 -3.95
N MET A 536 19.14 -13.80 -3.48
CA MET A 536 18.63 -13.00 -2.38
C MET A 536 19.25 -13.38 -1.04
N LEU A 537 19.43 -14.68 -0.80
CA LEU A 537 20.13 -15.19 0.37
C LEU A 537 21.56 -14.68 0.38
N TYR A 538 22.28 -14.75 -0.74
CA TYR A 538 23.64 -14.22 -0.87
C TYR A 538 23.68 -12.72 -0.55
N ARG A 539 22.75 -11.93 -1.12
CA ARG A 539 22.64 -10.50 -0.84
C ARG A 539 22.41 -10.19 0.65
N ARG A 540 21.60 -11.00 1.34
CA ARG A 540 21.39 -10.86 2.80
C ARG A 540 22.65 -11.19 3.59
N GLN A 541 23.49 -12.12 3.11
CA GLN A 541 24.79 -12.37 3.75
C GLN A 541 25.69 -11.15 3.64
N GLU A 542 25.76 -10.53 2.47
CA GLU A 542 26.52 -9.28 2.28
C GLU A 542 25.99 -8.15 3.16
N GLU A 543 24.67 -7.97 3.26
CA GLU A 543 24.06 -6.96 4.12
C GLU A 543 24.43 -7.20 5.60
N LYS A 544 24.38 -8.45 6.07
CA LYS A 544 24.82 -8.81 7.43
C LYS A 544 26.30 -8.50 7.66
N LEU A 545 27.16 -8.78 6.68
CA LEU A 545 28.60 -8.49 6.76
C LEU A 545 28.89 -6.98 6.76
N ARG A 546 28.08 -6.18 6.07
CA ARG A 546 28.19 -4.71 6.04
C ARG A 546 27.60 -4.01 7.27
N GLY A 547 26.97 -4.75 8.19
CA GLY A 547 26.28 -4.19 9.35
C GLY A 547 24.98 -3.46 9.00
N ASP A 548 24.45 -3.64 7.79
CA ASP A 548 23.19 -3.05 7.36
C ASP A 548 22.03 -3.69 8.14
N LYS A 549 21.58 -3.03 9.21
CA LYS A 549 20.39 -3.42 9.98
C LYS A 549 19.10 -3.09 9.22
N LYS A 550 18.89 -3.69 8.05
CA LYS A 550 17.55 -3.78 7.46
C LYS A 550 16.77 -4.81 8.28
N THR A 551 16.20 -4.40 9.41
CA THR A 551 15.42 -5.27 10.30
C THR A 551 14.40 -6.10 9.52
N PHE A 552 14.47 -7.43 9.74
CA PHE A 552 13.74 -8.59 9.18
C PHE A 552 14.27 -9.19 7.89
#